data_AF-A0A936AHF3-F1
#
_entry.id   AF-A0A936AHF3-F1
#
_cell.length_a   1.000
_cell.length_b   1.000
_cell.length_c   1.000
_cell.angle_alpha   90.00
_cell.angle_beta   90.00
_cell.angle_gamma   90.00
#
_symmetry.space_group_name_H-M   'P 1'
#
loop_
_entity.id
_entity.type
_entity.pdbx_description
1 polymer ?
#
loop_
_entity_poly.entity_id
_entity_poly.type
_entity_poly.pdbx_seq_one_letter_code
_entity_poly.pdbx_strand_id
1 'polypeptide(L)' 'MKKNKNSLLSLCLLLQISINAQTVLRVGPGQIYTNPVQAAAVAKPGDTILIYPAVYTGAFLLKI' A
#
# COMPACT_ATOMS: atom_id res chain seq x y z
N MET A 1 42.23 -1.25 -10.50
CA MET A 1 40.94 -1.44 -9.79
C MET A 1 39.97 -2.20 -10.68
N LYS A 2 39.76 -3.51 -10.45
CA LYS A 2 38.87 -4.36 -11.25
C LYS A 2 37.45 -4.20 -10.68
N LYS A 3 36.57 -3.45 -11.35
CA LYS A 3 35.17 -3.27 -10.92
C LYS A 3 34.48 -4.64 -10.87
N ASN A 4 34.20 -5.12 -9.66
CA ASN A 4 33.45 -6.35 -9.40
C ASN A 4 31.99 -6.14 -9.83
N LYS A 5 31.65 -6.56 -11.05
CA LYS A 5 30.29 -6.49 -11.62
C LYS A 5 29.26 -7.28 -10.79
N ASN A 6 29.71 -8.26 -10.01
CA ASN A 6 28.84 -9.11 -9.18
C ASN A 6 28.35 -8.36 -7.92
N SER A 7 29.11 -7.35 -7.45
CA SER A 7 28.68 -6.49 -6.34
C SER A 7 27.47 -5.63 -6.72
N LEU A 8 27.45 -5.12 -7.96
CA LEU A 8 26.34 -4.29 -8.45
C LEU A 8 25.06 -5.13 -8.64
N LEU A 9 25.21 -6.37 -9.11
CA LEU A 9 24.09 -7.30 -9.31
C LEU A 9 23.44 -7.72 -7.98
N SER A 10 24.25 -7.96 -6.95
CA SER A 10 23.77 -8.26 -5.59
C SER A 10 23.00 -7.08 -4.98
N LEU A 11 23.49 -5.85 -5.18
CA LEU A 11 22.81 -4.64 -4.70
C LEU A 11 21.45 -4.42 -5.38
N CYS A 12 21.33 -4.70 -6.68
CA CYS A 12 20.06 -4.65 -7.40
C CYS A 12 19.05 -5.70 -6.91
N LEU A 13 19.51 -6.91 -6.55
CA LEU A 13 18.62 -7.97 -6.05
C LEU A 13 18.01 -7.62 -4.68
N LEU A 14 18.79 -6.98 -3.80
CA LEU A 14 18.34 -6.59 -2.46
C LEU A 14 17.32 -5.44 -2.49
N LEU A 15 17.38 -4.56 -3.49
CA LEU A 15 16.43 -3.44 -3.67
C LEU A 15 15.02 -3.90 -4.09
N GLN A 16 14.87 -5.10 -4.66
CA GLN A 16 13.57 -5.63 -5.11
C GLN A 16 12.70 -6.15 -3.97
N ILE A 17 13.29 -6.48 -2.81
CA ILE A 17 12.59 -7.13 -1.69
C ILE A 17 11.64 -6.15 -0.99
N SER A 18 11.88 -4.84 -1.09
CA SER A 18 11.09 -3.80 -0.42
C SER A 18 9.69 -3.57 -1.02
N ILE A 19 9.30 -4.28 -2.08
CA ILE A 19 8.11 -3.94 -2.89
C ILE A 19 6.84 -4.62 -2.38
N ASN A 20 6.91 -5.61 -1.47
CA ASN A 20 5.75 -6.41 -1.05
C ASN A 20 5.35 -6.22 0.42
N ALA A 21 5.65 -5.06 0.99
CA ALA A 21 5.18 -4.72 2.34
C ALA A 21 3.66 -4.50 2.28
N GLN A 22 2.92 -5.48 2.78
CA GLN A 22 1.47 -5.43 2.88
C GLN A 22 1.05 -4.22 3.71
N THR A 23 0.30 -3.28 3.11
CA THR A 23 -0.10 -2.06 3.82
C THR A 23 -1.55 -2.16 4.30
N VAL A 24 -1.79 -1.72 5.54
CA VAL A 24 -3.14 -1.61 6.11
C VAL A 24 -3.63 -0.18 5.98
N LEU A 25 -4.59 0.05 5.09
CA LEU A 25 -5.22 1.35 4.88
C LEU A 25 -6.39 1.51 5.85
N ARG A 26 -6.25 2.38 6.84
CA ARG A 26 -7.22 2.57 7.92
C ARG A 26 -8.25 3.64 7.56
N VAL A 27 -9.53 3.27 7.60
CA VAL A 27 -10.66 4.13 7.23
C VAL A 27 -11.54 4.41 8.44
N GLY A 28 -11.79 5.68 8.75
CA GLY A 28 -12.74 6.08 9.79
C GLY A 28 -12.47 7.46 10.37
N PRO A 29 -13.29 7.92 11.34
CA PRO A 29 -13.08 9.19 12.01
C PRO A 29 -11.68 9.29 12.62
N GLY A 30 -10.97 10.37 12.33
CA GLY A 30 -9.60 10.61 12.83
C GLY A 30 -8.50 9.74 12.18
N GLN A 31 -8.83 8.92 11.18
CA GLN A 31 -7.83 8.21 10.38
C GLN A 31 -7.41 9.04 9.17
N ILE A 32 -6.35 8.58 8.49
CA ILE A 32 -5.85 9.18 7.24
C ILE A 32 -6.95 9.19 6.17
N TYR A 33 -7.70 8.10 6.06
CA TYR A 33 -8.82 7.99 5.14
C TYR A 33 -10.13 8.14 5.91
N THR A 34 -10.97 9.08 5.52
CA THR A 34 -12.25 9.34 6.19
C THR A 34 -13.39 8.55 5.58
N ASN A 35 -13.22 7.99 4.38
CA ASN A 35 -14.19 7.12 3.73
C ASN A 35 -13.52 6.00 2.90
N PRO A 36 -14.25 4.91 2.57
CA PRO A 36 -13.68 3.75 1.89
C PRO A 36 -13.16 4.03 0.47
N VAL A 37 -13.74 5.00 -0.25
CA VAL A 37 -13.32 5.33 -1.63
C VAL A 37 -11.93 5.96 -1.66
N GLN A 38 -11.59 6.78 -0.67
CA GLN A 38 -10.24 7.34 -0.58
C GLN A 38 -9.17 6.26 -0.39
N ALA A 39 -9.43 5.25 0.46
CA ALA A 39 -8.52 4.13 0.63
C ALA A 39 -8.46 3.24 -0.62
N ALA A 40 -9.60 2.96 -1.25
CA ALA A 40 -9.64 2.17 -2.48
C ALA A 40 -8.87 2.82 -3.63
N ALA A 41 -8.89 4.15 -3.74
CA ALA A 41 -8.19 4.89 -4.80
C ALA A 41 -6.66 4.74 -4.77
N VAL A 42 -6.08 4.33 -3.65
CA VAL A 42 -4.63 4.19 -3.46
C VAL A 42 -4.20 2.77 -3.10
N ALA A 43 -5.17 1.87 -2.90
CA ALA A 43 -4.91 0.46 -2.61
C ALA A 43 -4.19 -0.21 -3.77
N LYS A 44 -3.21 -1.05 -3.43
CA LYS A 44 -2.46 -1.88 -4.37
C LYS A 44 -2.77 -3.35 -4.13
N PRO A 45 -2.54 -4.24 -5.11
CA PRO A 45 -2.66 -5.68 -4.89
C PRO A 45 -1.86 -6.13 -3.66
N GLY A 46 -2.53 -6.81 -2.74
CA GLY A 46 -1.98 -7.25 -1.46
C GLY A 46 -2.36 -6.37 -0.28
N ASP A 47 -2.71 -5.09 -0.47
CA ASP A 47 -3.12 -4.22 0.63
C ASP A 47 -4.42 -4.68 1.29
N THR A 48 -4.60 -4.28 2.55
CA THR A 48 -5.82 -4.52 3.33
C THR A 48 -6.47 -3.19 3.69
N ILE A 49 -7.74 -3.01 3.33
CA ILE A 49 -8.54 -1.86 3.80
C ILE A 49 -9.26 -2.24 5.09
N LEU A 50 -8.92 -1.58 6.20
CA LEU A 50 -9.56 -1.77 7.50
C LEU A 50 -10.53 -0.62 7.78
N ILE A 51 -11.83 -0.92 7.81
CA ILE A 51 -12.90 0.06 8.03
C ILE A 51 -13.36 -0.01 9.49
N TYR A 52 -13.22 1.10 10.22
CA TYR A 52 -13.69 1.21 11.60
C TYR A 52 -15.22 1.45 11.66
N PRO A 53 -15.89 1.14 12.78
CA PRO A 53 -17.32 1.40 12.93
C PRO A 53 -17.66 2.89 12.81
N ALA A 54 -18.45 3.26 11.79
CA ALA A 54 -19.02 4.59 11.59
C ALA A 54 -20.14 4.54 10.54
N VAL A 55 -20.90 5.63 10.41
CA VAL A 55 -21.81 5.84 9.28
C VAL A 55 -21.04 6.57 8.19
N TYR A 56 -20.96 5.95 7.02
CA TYR A 56 -20.36 6.56 5.83
C TYR A 56 -21.48 6.91 4.86
N THR A 57 -21.57 8.17 4.45
CA THR A 57 -22.61 8.66 3.53
C THR A 57 -22.03 8.91 2.14
N GLY A 58 -22.70 8.40 1.11
CA GLY A 58 -22.30 8.54 -0.30
C GLY A 58 -22.43 7.24 -1.09
N ALA A 59 -22.20 7.31 -2.40
CA ALA A 59 -22.08 6.13 -3.24
C ALA A 59 -20.63 5.62 -3.17
N PHE A 60 -20.43 4.42 -2.62
CA PHE A 60 -19.11 3.80 -2.51
C PHE A 60 -19.02 2.63 -3.49
N LEU A 61 -18.27 2.84 -4.58
CA LEU A 61 -17.88 1.78 -5.50
C LEU A 61 -16.44 1.40 -5.17
N LEU A 62 -16.26 0.20 -4.62
CA LEU A 62 -14.94 -0.35 -4.34
C LEU A 62 -14.44 -1.06 -5.59
N LYS A 63 -13.59 -0.38 -6.37
CA LYS A 63 -12.82 -1.00 -7.45
C LYS A 63 -11.38 -1.12 -6.97
N ILE A 64 -11.00 -2.35 -6.60
CA ILE A 64 -9.67 -2.73 -6.11
C ILE A 64 -8.91 -3.43 -7.23
#